data_AF-A0A2N7VYB6-F1
#
_entry.id   AF-A0A2N7VYB6-F1
#
_cell.length_a   1.000
_cell.length_b   1.000
_cell.length_c   1.000
_cell.angle_alpha   90.00
_cell.angle_beta   90.00
_cell.angle_gamma   90.00
#
_symmetry.space_group_name_H-M   'P 1'
#
loop_
_entity.id
_entity.type
_entity.pdbx_description
1 polymer ?
#
loop_
_entity_poly.entity_id
_entity_poly.type
_entity_poly.pdbx_seq_one_letter_code
_entity_poly.pdbx_strand_id
1 'polypeptide(L)'
;MKYDTNVRLTRWAWALVLAATLYTRFHPILFAANLGISLVMAIVAFVGLCRSGFERRFAKGLVKGRLLAILVPIVWYGFLELNLHHSWVERVEIRLHSNKFASCAASGIAVDAGQRLSVCEIDNRWWRYGFTKAIVYDSSRQVALTHPHRTQAWELATRRIVEVPFGIVGYSVSPLGGNYYALFFEDDELPDF
;
A
#
# COMPACT_ATOMS: atom_id res chain seq x y z
N MET A 1 13.26 5.18 38.89
CA MET A 1 13.52 5.63 37.50
C MET A 1 13.03 4.69 36.39
N LYS A 2 12.96 3.35 36.56
CA LYS A 2 12.51 2.41 35.49
C LYS A 2 11.03 2.49 35.06
N TYR A 3 10.16 3.15 35.81
CA TYR A 3 8.71 3.18 35.53
C TYR A 3 8.36 4.18 34.41
N ASP A 4 9.03 5.33 34.36
CA ASP A 4 8.77 6.42 33.40
C ASP A 4 9.14 6.01 31.95
N THR A 5 10.24 5.27 31.77
CA THR A 5 10.67 4.79 30.45
C THR A 5 9.66 3.83 29.81
N ASN A 6 9.01 2.98 30.61
CA ASN A 6 8.03 2.01 30.10
C ASN A 6 6.75 2.69 29.62
N VAL A 7 6.26 3.68 30.37
CA VAL A 7 5.05 4.44 30.00
C VAL A 7 5.28 5.21 28.71
N ARG A 8 6.45 5.84 28.55
CA ARG A 8 6.83 6.53 27.31
C ARG A 8 6.87 5.58 26.11
N LEU A 9 7.51 4.42 26.22
CA LEU A 9 7.60 3.44 25.14
C LEU A 9 6.23 2.90 24.69
N THR A 10 5.33 2.60 25.62
CA THR A 10 3.96 2.18 25.25
C THR A 10 3.17 3.30 24.57
N ARG A 11 3.34 4.56 24.98
CA ARG A 11 2.68 5.70 24.31
C ARG A 11 3.17 5.85 22.86
N TRP A 12 4.47 5.71 22.63
CA TRP A 12 5.05 5.72 21.27
C TRP A 12 4.53 4.57 20.42
N ALA A 13 4.45 3.35 20.96
CA ALA A 13 3.89 2.20 20.25
C ALA A 13 2.43 2.44 19.83
N TRP A 14 1.59 2.99 20.71
CA TRP A 14 0.20 3.33 20.38
C TRP A 14 0.09 4.47 19.37
N ALA A 15 0.95 5.48 19.45
CA ALA A 15 1.01 6.55 18.45
C ALA A 15 1.36 6.00 17.06
N LEU A 16 2.31 5.07 16.97
CA LEU A 16 2.66 4.40 15.71
C LEU A 16 1.52 3.55 15.16
N VAL A 17 0.78 2.82 16.01
CA VAL A 17 -0.40 2.06 15.60
C VAL A 17 -1.52 2.99 15.10
N LEU A 18 -1.72 4.14 15.75
CA LEU A 18 -2.75 5.09 15.35
C LEU A 18 -2.39 5.79 14.02
N ALA A 19 -1.12 6.17 13.85
CA ALA A 19 -0.59 6.65 12.59
C ALA A 19 -0.71 5.60 11.48
N ALA A 20 -0.36 4.34 11.76
CA ALA A 20 -0.53 3.22 10.85
C ALA A 20 -2.01 2.98 10.51
N THR A 21 -2.95 3.17 11.44
CA THR A 21 -4.39 3.03 11.18
C THR A 21 -4.89 4.13 10.25
N LEU A 22 -4.48 5.37 10.51
CA LEU A 22 -4.79 6.50 9.63
C LEU A 22 -4.18 6.30 8.24
N TYR A 23 -2.97 5.76 8.15
CA TYR A 23 -2.30 5.48 6.89
C TYR A 23 -2.94 4.29 6.12
N THR A 24 -3.28 3.22 6.84
CA THR A 24 -3.77 1.98 6.22
C THR A 24 -5.27 1.99 5.94
N ARG A 25 -6.06 2.95 6.46
CA ARG A 25 -7.51 3.07 6.16
C ARG A 25 -7.80 3.11 4.65
N PHE A 26 -6.78 3.44 3.87
CA PHE A 26 -6.80 3.55 2.42
C PHE A 26 -6.61 2.26 1.64
N HIS A 27 -6.13 1.20 2.29
CA HIS A 27 -5.83 -0.09 1.66
C HIS A 27 -6.49 -1.22 2.46
N PRO A 28 -7.51 -1.92 1.93
CA PRO A 28 -8.28 -2.91 2.70
C PRO A 28 -7.41 -4.03 3.29
N ILE A 29 -6.41 -4.48 2.53
CA ILE A 29 -5.46 -5.51 2.97
C ILE A 29 -4.58 -4.99 4.12
N LEU A 30 -3.98 -3.81 3.95
CA LEU A 30 -3.14 -3.21 4.99
C LEU A 30 -3.94 -2.84 6.23
N PHE A 31 -5.18 -2.38 6.05
CA PHE A 31 -6.08 -2.06 7.15
C PHE A 31 -6.42 -3.30 7.97
N ALA A 32 -6.80 -4.40 7.30
CA ALA A 32 -7.08 -5.68 7.97
C ALA A 32 -5.85 -6.21 8.72
N ALA A 33 -4.67 -6.13 8.10
CA ALA A 33 -3.41 -6.51 8.74
C ALA A 33 -3.08 -5.62 9.96
N ASN A 34 -3.28 -4.30 9.84
CA ASN A 34 -3.07 -3.34 10.91
C ASN A 34 -4.05 -3.56 12.09
N LEU A 35 -5.32 -3.90 11.81
CA LEU A 35 -6.29 -4.30 12.83
C LEU A 35 -5.86 -5.58 13.55
N GLY A 36 -5.38 -6.58 12.81
CA GLY A 36 -4.86 -7.82 13.40
C GLY A 36 -3.68 -7.57 14.33
N ILE A 37 -2.72 -6.73 13.91
CA ILE A 37 -1.57 -6.34 14.74
C ILE A 37 -2.03 -5.58 15.99
N SER A 38 -2.96 -4.63 15.83
CA SER A 38 -3.52 -3.87 16.94
C SER A 38 -4.21 -4.78 17.97
N LEU A 39 -4.94 -5.80 17.51
CA LEU A 39 -5.59 -6.79 18.36
C LEU A 39 -4.57 -7.63 19.14
N VAL A 40 -3.53 -8.14 18.47
CA VAL A 40 -2.45 -8.90 19.13
C VAL A 40 -1.76 -8.04 20.19
N MET A 41 -1.47 -6.78 19.87
CA MET A 41 -0.88 -5.81 20.79
C MET A 41 -1.78 -5.55 22.01
N ALA A 42 -3.09 -5.39 21.81
CA ALA A 42 -4.05 -5.24 22.89
C ALA A 42 -4.11 -6.47 23.80
N ILE A 43 -4.10 -7.69 23.23
CA ILE A 43 -4.06 -8.95 23.99
C ILE A 43 -2.78 -9.05 24.81
N VAL A 44 -1.61 -8.74 24.22
CA VAL A 44 -0.32 -8.77 24.95
C VAL A 44 -0.31 -7.76 26.09
N ALA A 45 -0.83 -6.55 25.87
CA ALA A 45 -0.95 -5.52 26.90
C ALA A 45 -1.90 -5.96 28.02
N PHE A 46 -3.08 -6.49 27.67
CA PHE A 46 -4.08 -6.97 28.62
C PHE A 46 -3.54 -8.12 29.48
N VAL A 47 -2.93 -9.13 28.85
CA VAL A 47 -2.27 -10.25 29.56
C VAL A 47 -1.15 -9.73 30.46
N GLY A 48 -0.39 -8.73 30.03
CA GLY A 48 0.64 -8.08 30.84
C GLY A 48 0.07 -7.37 32.06
N LEU A 49 -1.06 -6.67 31.92
CA LEU A 49 -1.76 -5.99 33.02
C LEU A 49 -2.35 -6.99 34.02
N CYS A 50 -3.12 -7.99 33.56
CA CYS A 50 -3.71 -9.02 34.41
C CYS A 50 -2.66 -9.83 35.18
N ARG A 51 -1.49 -10.10 34.57
CA ARG A 51 -0.40 -10.84 35.23
C ARG A 51 0.48 -10.00 36.14
N SER A 52 0.48 -8.67 36.01
CA SER A 52 1.26 -7.80 36.91
C SER A 52 0.79 -7.83 38.37
N GLY A 53 -0.42 -8.35 38.63
CA GLY A 53 -0.95 -8.63 39.96
C GLY A 53 -0.58 -10.00 40.55
N PHE A 54 0.02 -10.92 39.77
CA PHE A 54 0.32 -12.28 40.21
C PHE A 54 1.78 -12.67 39.88
N GLU A 55 2.61 -12.65 40.93
CA GLU A 55 3.93 -13.31 41.08
C GLU A 55 5.20 -12.82 40.33
N ARG A 56 6.30 -12.76 41.11
CA ARG A 56 7.68 -12.39 40.71
C ARG A 56 8.40 -13.42 39.81
N ARG A 57 7.88 -14.64 39.61
CA ARG A 57 8.57 -15.72 38.88
C ARG A 57 8.56 -15.58 37.35
N PHE A 58 7.76 -14.66 36.80
CA PHE A 58 7.58 -14.50 35.35
C PHE A 58 8.37 -13.36 34.70
N ALA A 59 9.33 -12.74 35.41
CA ALA A 59 10.13 -11.63 34.92
C ALA A 59 10.77 -11.88 33.53
N LYS A 60 11.15 -13.13 33.21
CA LYS A 60 11.71 -13.50 31.90
C LYS A 60 10.67 -13.50 30.75
N GLY A 61 9.42 -13.89 31.01
CA GLY A 61 8.34 -13.86 30.01
C GLY A 61 7.81 -12.45 29.74
N LEU A 62 7.78 -11.62 30.78
CA LEU A 62 7.40 -10.21 30.68
C LEU A 62 8.39 -9.41 29.82
N VAL A 63 9.69 -9.72 29.89
CA VAL A 63 10.72 -9.08 29.04
C VAL A 63 10.53 -9.45 27.56
N LYS A 64 10.25 -10.72 27.25
CA LYS A 64 9.98 -11.17 25.86
C LYS A 64 8.71 -10.53 25.29
N GLY A 65 7.62 -10.49 26.07
CA GLY A 65 6.37 -9.84 25.64
C GLY A 65 6.51 -8.33 25.42
N ARG A 66 7.33 -7.65 26.25
CA ARG A 66 7.65 -6.22 26.08
C ARG A 66 8.49 -5.95 24.84
N LEU A 67 9.47 -6.80 24.55
CA LEU A 67 10.28 -6.69 23.33
C LEU A 67 9.42 -6.85 22.08
N LEU A 68 8.52 -7.84 22.06
CA LEU A 68 7.54 -8.02 20.98
C LEU A 68 6.63 -6.80 20.83
N ALA A 69 6.13 -6.23 21.94
CA ALA A 69 5.27 -5.05 21.91
C ALA A 69 5.95 -3.79 21.34
N ILE A 70 7.29 -3.72 21.37
CA ILE A 70 8.06 -2.61 20.79
C ILE A 70 8.45 -2.93 19.34
N LEU A 71 8.93 -4.15 19.10
CA LEU A 71 9.42 -4.55 17.77
C LEU A 71 8.31 -4.66 16.75
N VAL A 72 7.12 -5.16 17.11
CA VAL A 72 6.02 -5.35 16.17
C VAL A 72 5.57 -4.03 15.53
N PRO A 73 5.28 -2.95 16.27
CA PRO A 73 4.98 -1.64 15.67
C PRO A 73 6.10 -1.08 14.81
N ILE A 74 7.37 -1.26 15.20
CA ILE A 74 8.52 -0.75 14.44
C ILE A 74 8.65 -1.51 13.11
N VAL A 75 8.60 -2.84 13.14
CA VAL A 75 8.66 -3.68 11.94
C VAL A 75 7.45 -3.42 11.04
N TRP A 76 6.26 -3.25 11.62
CA TRP A 76 5.06 -2.92 10.87
C TRP A 76 5.15 -1.55 10.20
N TYR A 77 5.59 -0.52 10.92
CA TYR A 77 5.81 0.80 10.35
C TYR A 77 6.86 0.75 9.24
N GLY A 78 7.98 0.04 9.44
CA GLY A 78 8.99 -0.17 8.40
C GLY A 78 8.42 -0.90 7.17
N PHE A 79 7.54 -1.88 7.37
CA PHE A 79 6.83 -2.54 6.26
C PHE A 79 5.91 -1.57 5.51
N LEU A 80 5.20 -0.68 6.22
CA LEU A 80 4.36 0.35 5.60
C LEU A 80 5.18 1.33 4.76
N GLU A 81 6.34 1.78 5.25
CA GLU A 81 7.24 2.62 4.45
C GLU A 81 7.83 1.90 3.25
N LEU A 82 8.24 0.63 3.40
CA LEU A 82 8.66 -0.16 2.26
C LEU A 82 7.52 -0.35 1.25
N ASN A 83 6.28 -0.46 1.72
CA ASN A 83 5.12 -0.53 0.84
C ASN A 83 4.84 0.78 0.10
N LEU A 84 5.08 1.94 0.74
CA LEU A 84 5.01 3.25 0.08
C LEU A 84 5.94 3.32 -1.13
N HIS A 85 7.19 2.89 -0.95
CA HIS A 85 8.20 3.02 -2.01
C HIS A 85 8.19 1.90 -3.04
N HIS A 86 7.72 0.71 -2.65
CA HIS A 86 7.83 -0.48 -3.50
C HIS A 86 6.51 -1.19 -3.76
N SER A 87 5.37 -0.66 -3.33
CA SER A 87 4.04 -1.20 -3.70
C SER A 87 3.95 -2.73 -3.52
N TRP A 88 4.45 -3.26 -2.40
CA TRP A 88 4.59 -4.70 -2.15
C TRP A 88 3.23 -5.41 -2.09
N VAL A 89 2.24 -4.77 -1.47
CA VAL A 89 0.89 -5.29 -1.32
C VAL A 89 0.26 -5.57 -2.68
N GLU A 90 0.45 -4.67 -3.63
CA GLU A 90 -0.07 -4.78 -4.99
C GLU A 90 0.60 -5.94 -5.74
N ARG A 91 1.91 -6.16 -5.52
CA ARG A 91 2.60 -7.33 -6.08
C ARG A 91 2.03 -8.63 -5.52
N VAL A 92 1.74 -8.67 -4.22
CA VAL A 92 1.15 -9.84 -3.56
C VAL A 92 -0.28 -10.05 -4.07
N GLU A 93 -1.07 -8.99 -4.20
CA GLU A 93 -2.43 -9.03 -4.74
C GLU A 93 -2.46 -9.60 -6.17
N ILE A 94 -1.55 -9.16 -7.05
CA ILE A 94 -1.40 -9.73 -8.39
C ILE A 94 -1.11 -11.23 -8.35
N ARG A 95 -0.27 -11.68 -7.40
CA ARG A 95 0.06 -13.11 -7.25
C ARG A 95 -1.12 -13.92 -6.70
N LEU A 96 -1.83 -13.40 -5.70
CA LEU A 96 -2.98 -14.06 -5.09
C LEU A 96 -4.17 -14.15 -6.05
N HIS A 97 -4.37 -13.12 -6.86
CA HIS A 97 -5.47 -13.03 -7.82
C HIS A 97 -4.98 -13.14 -9.27
N SER A 98 -3.98 -14.00 -9.52
CA SER A 98 -3.31 -14.13 -10.82
C SER A 98 -4.30 -14.33 -11.99
N ASN A 99 -5.37 -15.09 -11.80
CA ASN A 99 -6.41 -15.30 -12.81
C ASN A 99 -7.17 -14.00 -13.17
N LYS A 100 -7.51 -13.15 -12.19
CA LYS A 100 -8.16 -11.84 -12.42
C LYS A 100 -7.26 -10.97 -13.29
N PHE A 101 -5.99 -10.86 -12.92
CA PHE A 101 -5.03 -10.02 -13.63
C PHE A 101 -4.67 -10.58 -15.01
N ALA A 102 -4.50 -11.90 -15.14
CA ALA A 102 -4.26 -12.54 -16.44
C ALA A 102 -5.45 -12.34 -17.40
N SER A 103 -6.68 -12.47 -16.90
CA SER A 103 -7.87 -12.20 -17.71
C SER A 103 -7.94 -10.73 -18.15
N CYS A 104 -7.64 -9.80 -17.24
CA CYS A 104 -7.57 -8.37 -17.57
C CYS A 104 -6.53 -8.09 -18.68
N ALA A 105 -5.31 -8.64 -18.53
CA ALA A 105 -4.24 -8.45 -19.52
C ALA A 105 -4.65 -8.96 -20.91
N ALA A 106 -5.41 -10.05 -20.97
CA ALA A 106 -5.95 -10.60 -22.21
C ALA A 106 -7.08 -9.72 -22.80
N SER A 107 -7.90 -9.05 -21.98
CA SER A 107 -9.03 -8.23 -22.45
C SER A 107 -8.68 -6.79 -22.83
N GLY A 108 -7.40 -6.38 -22.74
CA GLY A 108 -6.98 -5.00 -23.00
C GLY A 108 -7.22 -4.45 -24.41
N ILE A 109 -7.09 -3.13 -24.53
CA ILE A 109 -7.13 -2.42 -25.81
C ILE A 109 -5.82 -2.69 -26.56
N ALA A 110 -5.91 -2.99 -27.85
CA ALA A 110 -4.73 -3.14 -28.69
C ALA A 110 -4.05 -1.77 -28.88
N VAL A 111 -2.75 -1.70 -28.56
CA VAL A 111 -1.91 -0.53 -28.79
C VAL A 111 -1.27 -0.63 -30.18
N ASP A 112 -0.66 -1.77 -30.47
CA ASP A 112 0.01 -2.07 -31.74
C ASP A 112 0.01 -3.60 -31.95
N ALA A 113 0.67 -4.10 -33.00
CA ALA A 113 0.76 -5.52 -33.34
C ALA A 113 1.22 -6.38 -32.15
N GLY A 114 0.25 -7.06 -31.51
CA GLY A 114 0.47 -7.92 -30.36
C GLY A 114 0.63 -7.22 -29.01
N GLN A 115 0.56 -5.88 -28.95
CA GLN A 115 0.67 -5.11 -27.72
C GLN A 115 -0.69 -4.70 -27.17
N ARG A 116 -0.86 -4.74 -25.85
CA ARG A 116 -2.11 -4.44 -25.16
C ARG A 116 -1.90 -3.54 -23.97
N LEU A 117 -2.90 -2.68 -23.74
CA LEU A 117 -3.03 -1.82 -22.58
C LEU A 117 -4.38 -2.11 -21.91
N SER A 118 -4.38 -2.38 -20.62
CA SER A 118 -5.62 -2.61 -19.85
C SER A 118 -5.51 -2.05 -18.45
N VAL A 119 -6.62 -1.54 -17.94
CA VAL A 119 -6.76 -1.18 -16.53
C VAL A 119 -7.43 -2.33 -15.80
N CYS A 120 -6.71 -2.94 -14.87
CA CYS A 120 -7.17 -4.13 -14.16
C CYS A 120 -7.88 -3.82 -12.86
N GLU A 121 -7.55 -2.68 -12.25
CA GLU A 121 -8.11 -2.26 -10.99
C GLU A 121 -8.00 -0.75 -10.87
N ILE A 122 -9.04 -0.13 -10.33
CA ILE A 122 -9.06 1.30 -10.03
C ILE A 122 -9.57 1.43 -8.62
N ASP A 123 -8.75 2.00 -7.75
CA ASP A 123 -9.17 2.41 -6.43
C ASP A 123 -9.54 3.89 -6.47
N ASN A 124 -10.83 4.14 -6.70
CA ASN A 124 -11.40 5.48 -6.74
C ASN A 124 -11.86 5.96 -5.37
N ARG A 125 -11.69 5.20 -4.28
CA ARG A 125 -12.21 5.59 -2.94
C ARG A 125 -11.63 6.91 -2.42
N TRP A 126 -10.56 7.40 -3.06
CA TRP A 126 -9.75 8.54 -2.63
C TRP A 126 -9.82 9.73 -3.57
N TRP A 127 -10.71 9.68 -4.58
CA TRP A 127 -10.92 10.77 -5.53
C TRP A 127 -11.17 12.13 -4.86
N ARG A 128 -11.83 12.14 -3.69
CA ARG A 128 -12.12 13.36 -2.90
C ARG A 128 -10.89 14.02 -2.27
N TYR A 129 -9.76 13.32 -2.25
CA TYR A 129 -8.50 13.80 -1.71
C TYR A 129 -7.46 13.99 -2.83
N GLY A 130 -7.90 14.11 -4.09
CA GLY A 130 -7.02 14.33 -5.24
C GLY A 130 -6.14 13.13 -5.60
N PHE A 131 -6.53 11.92 -5.18
CA PHE A 131 -5.74 10.72 -5.38
C PHE A 131 -6.57 9.62 -6.02
N THR A 132 -6.17 9.19 -7.22
CA THR A 132 -6.68 7.97 -7.84
C THR A 132 -5.54 7.02 -8.08
N LYS A 133 -5.74 5.75 -7.72
CA LYS A 133 -4.77 4.69 -8.00
C LYS A 133 -5.34 3.71 -9.01
N ALA A 134 -4.55 3.37 -10.03
CA ALA A 134 -4.91 2.33 -10.98
C ALA A 134 -3.80 1.27 -11.07
N ILE A 135 -4.18 -0.01 -11.19
CA ILE A 135 -3.27 -1.07 -11.61
C ILE A 135 -3.49 -1.30 -13.10
N VAL A 136 -2.43 -1.10 -13.88
CA VAL A 136 -2.46 -1.14 -15.34
C VAL A 136 -1.51 -2.21 -15.83
N TYR A 137 -1.94 -2.95 -16.84
CA TYR A 137 -1.08 -3.81 -17.63
C TYR A 137 -0.76 -3.11 -18.95
N ASP A 138 0.53 -2.97 -19.24
CA ASP A 138 1.01 -2.38 -20.50
C ASP A 138 2.16 -3.22 -21.07
N SER A 139 1.85 -4.04 -22.07
CA SER A 139 2.87 -4.87 -22.72
C SER A 139 3.83 -4.08 -23.61
N SER A 140 3.48 -2.85 -23.99
CA SER A 140 4.37 -1.95 -24.73
C SER A 140 5.42 -1.28 -23.85
N ARG A 141 5.19 -1.29 -22.52
CA ARG A 141 6.00 -0.65 -21.47
C ARG A 141 6.09 0.87 -21.58
N GLN A 142 5.29 1.48 -22.45
CA GLN A 142 5.33 2.92 -22.68
C GLN A 142 4.74 3.73 -21.53
N VAL A 143 3.95 3.09 -20.66
CA VAL A 143 3.47 3.71 -19.42
C VAL A 143 4.61 4.17 -18.51
N ALA A 144 5.76 3.48 -18.55
CA ALA A 144 6.96 3.81 -17.78
C ALA A 144 7.84 4.88 -18.46
N LEU A 145 7.52 5.27 -19.69
CA LEU A 145 8.23 6.31 -20.42
C LEU A 145 7.63 7.67 -20.12
N THR A 146 8.48 8.71 -20.06
CA THR A 146 8.04 10.10 -20.02
C THR A 146 7.65 10.58 -21.42
N HIS A 147 6.68 11.48 -21.52
CA HIS A 147 6.43 12.18 -22.79
C HIS A 147 7.69 12.99 -23.17
N PRO A 148 8.12 13.06 -24.45
CA PRO A 148 7.45 12.63 -25.68
C PRO A 148 7.82 11.20 -26.16
N HIS A 149 8.43 10.35 -25.33
CA HIS A 149 8.91 9.04 -25.77
C HIS A 149 7.82 7.99 -26.01
N ARG A 150 6.54 8.40 -26.00
CA ARG A 150 5.38 7.52 -26.21
C ARG A 150 4.94 7.59 -27.67
N THR A 151 4.49 6.46 -28.21
CA THR A 151 4.00 6.37 -29.59
C THR A 151 2.57 6.90 -29.68
N GLN A 152 2.23 7.44 -30.84
CA GLN A 152 0.87 7.92 -31.12
C GLN A 152 -0.19 6.82 -30.93
N ALA A 153 0.16 5.57 -31.24
CA ALA A 153 -0.74 4.43 -31.06
C ALA A 153 -1.07 4.18 -29.57
N TRP A 154 -0.08 4.34 -28.69
CA TRP A 154 -0.29 4.25 -27.24
C TRP A 154 -1.13 5.42 -26.71
N GLU A 155 -0.87 6.64 -27.17
CA GLU A 155 -1.66 7.82 -26.81
C GLU A 155 -3.12 7.72 -27.28
N LEU A 156 -3.37 7.09 -28.42
CA LEU A 156 -4.74 6.81 -28.88
C LEU A 156 -5.41 5.71 -28.07
N ALA A 157 -4.66 4.69 -27.65
CA ALA A 157 -5.19 3.61 -26.81
C ALA A 157 -5.58 4.12 -25.42
N THR A 158 -4.77 4.98 -24.79
CA THR A 158 -5.09 5.55 -23.47
C THR A 158 -6.33 6.43 -23.50
N ARG A 159 -6.54 7.22 -24.55
CA ARG A 159 -7.75 8.06 -24.72
C ARG A 159 -9.04 7.25 -24.81
N ARG A 160 -8.97 5.96 -25.13
CA ARG A 160 -10.14 5.05 -25.19
C ARG A 160 -10.47 4.46 -23.81
N ILE A 161 -9.58 4.59 -22.84
CA ILE A 161 -9.78 4.12 -21.47
C ILE A 161 -10.39 5.28 -20.69
N VAL A 162 -11.71 5.24 -20.54
CA VAL A 162 -12.48 6.34 -19.91
C VAL A 162 -12.31 6.31 -18.39
N GLU A 163 -11.97 5.15 -17.84
CA GLU A 163 -11.94 4.92 -16.40
C GLU A 163 -10.73 5.57 -15.71
N VAL A 164 -9.71 5.97 -16.47
CA VAL A 164 -8.45 6.51 -15.95
C VAL A 164 -8.07 7.78 -16.71
N PRO A 165 -7.71 8.90 -16.04
CA PRO A 165 -7.48 10.20 -16.67
C PRO A 165 -6.10 10.29 -17.34
N PHE A 166 -5.74 9.32 -18.18
CA PHE A 166 -4.48 9.34 -18.92
C PHE A 166 -4.36 10.63 -19.77
N GLY A 167 -3.27 11.37 -19.56
CA GLY A 167 -2.95 12.55 -20.36
C GLY A 167 -3.77 13.81 -20.04
N ILE A 168 -4.70 13.73 -19.09
CA ILE A 168 -5.37 14.90 -18.48
C ILE A 168 -4.61 15.31 -17.22
N VAL A 169 -4.21 14.32 -16.44
CA VAL A 169 -3.49 14.49 -15.17
C VAL A 169 -2.13 13.81 -15.26
N GLY A 170 -1.12 14.41 -14.65
CA GLY A 170 0.17 13.77 -14.41
C GLY A 170 -0.02 12.47 -13.62
N TYR A 171 0.90 11.53 -13.77
CA TYR A 171 0.90 10.33 -12.95
C TYR A 171 2.30 9.89 -12.60
N SER A 172 2.47 9.39 -11.38
CA SER A 172 3.64 8.64 -10.98
C SER A 172 3.43 7.15 -11.24
N VAL A 173 4.51 6.45 -11.60
CA VAL A 173 4.48 5.05 -11.99
C VAL A 173 5.40 4.21 -11.11
N SER A 174 4.87 3.12 -10.57
CA SER A 174 5.63 2.14 -9.79
C SER A 174 5.55 0.76 -10.46
N PRO A 175 6.68 0.13 -10.82
CA PRO A 175 6.67 -1.18 -11.45
C PRO A 175 6.32 -2.28 -10.44
N LEU A 176 5.26 -3.04 -10.73
CA LEU A 176 4.81 -4.15 -9.87
C LEU A 176 5.45 -5.49 -10.28
N GLY A 177 5.87 -5.61 -11.54
CA GLY A 177 6.57 -6.78 -12.07
C GLY A 177 5.91 -7.27 -13.37
N GLY A 178 6.72 -7.90 -14.25
CA GLY A 178 6.28 -8.22 -15.60
C GLY A 178 5.94 -6.94 -16.36
N ASN A 179 4.71 -6.86 -16.89
CA ASN A 179 4.17 -5.68 -17.58
C ASN A 179 3.06 -4.99 -16.76
N TYR A 180 3.02 -5.19 -15.44
CA TYR A 180 2.07 -4.53 -14.54
C TYR A 180 2.70 -3.34 -13.81
N TYR A 181 1.92 -2.28 -13.70
CA TYR A 181 2.31 -0.99 -13.13
C TYR A 181 1.21 -0.46 -12.21
N ALA A 182 1.60 0.13 -11.08
CA ALA A 182 0.72 0.98 -10.29
C ALA A 182 0.89 2.41 -10.77
N LEU A 183 -0.22 3.03 -11.16
CA LEU A 183 -0.28 4.44 -11.50
C LEU A 183 -0.98 5.18 -10.38
N PHE A 184 -0.37 6.29 -9.97
CA PHE A 184 -0.92 7.19 -8.99
C PHE A 184 -1.15 8.53 -9.69
N PHE A 185 -2.41 8.89 -9.81
CA PHE A 185 -2.85 10.17 -10.34
C PHE A 185 -2.99 11.10 -9.15
N GLU A 186 -2.09 12.08 -9.10
CA GLU A 186 -2.16 13.20 -8.18
C GLU A 186 -2.89 14.30 -8.94
N ASP A 187 -4.05 14.74 -8.45
CA ASP A 187 -4.66 15.98 -8.94
C ASP A 187 -3.70 17.10 -8.55
N ASP A 188 -2.70 17.34 -9.39
CA ASP A 188 -1.92 18.57 -9.32
C ASP A 188 -2.92 19.71 -9.48
N GLU A 189 -3.14 20.44 -8.37
CA GLU A 189 -3.72 21.77 -8.43
C GLU A 189 -2.86 22.61 -9.39
N LEU A 190 -3.37 22.78 -10.61
CA LEU A 190 -2.97 23.72 -11.65
C LEU A 190 -1.58 23.51 -12.29
N PRO A 191 -1.49 23.50 -13.64
CA PRO A 191 -0.23 23.78 -14.29
C PRO A 191 0.18 25.23 -13.95
N ASP A 192 1.32 25.39 -13.27
CA ASP A 192 2.06 26.65 -13.29
C ASP A 192 2.43 26.96 -14.74
N PHE A 193 1.75 27.95 -15.32
CA PHE A 193 2.09 28.60 -16.59
C PHE A 193 3.26 29.58 -16.40
#